data_AF-A0AAV0RL65-F1
#
_entry.id   AF-A0AAV0RL65-F1
#
_cell.length_a   1.000
_cell.length_b   1.000
_cell.length_c   1.000
_cell.angle_alpha   90.00
_cell.angle_beta   90.00
_cell.angle_gamma   90.00
#
_symmetry.space_group_name_H-M   'P 1'
#
loop_
_entity.id
_entity.type
_entity.pdbx_description
1 polymer ?
#
loop_
_entity_poly.entity_id
_entity_poly.type
_entity_poly.pdbx_seq_one_letter_code
_entity_poly.pdbx_strand_id
1 'polypeptide(L)'
;MDGVGIWSRDIGPPEPWHSVTAVCFAVCLCGARFLLDKFIFRGVTVWLLGKRAASVKIDEVTQATIIKCTESMWKLTYYATLEVYVLKILFEESWFWDSQLYFRGLPNQELNIVAPKFLSLSTHLSFFHCRLSIMLYYMCQCGFYLYSIPALVLWETRRKDFSVMMSHHVITVALIGISYVTSFFRIGTIILALHDASDVFLEAAKIFNKTRKELGASICFGLFAVSWLILRLIFFPFWIISSTSRDLVEYLDLRQWYPRSLYYAFNTLLIMLLIFHIYWWILIWAMIKRQLLNRGKVEGDIRSDSEEED
;
A
#
# COMPACT_ATOMS: atom_id res chain seq x y z
N MET A 1 -41.99 -1.11 -7.17
CA MET A 1 -40.84 -0.48 -6.50
C MET A 1 -39.80 -1.56 -6.39
N ASP A 2 -39.11 -1.82 -7.49
CA ASP A 2 -38.16 -2.92 -7.59
C ASP A 2 -36.79 -2.39 -7.17
N GLY A 3 -36.22 -3.01 -6.14
CA GLY A 3 -34.98 -2.59 -5.52
C GLY A 3 -33.83 -2.59 -6.51
N VAL A 4 -33.33 -1.39 -6.81
CA VAL A 4 -32.08 -1.15 -7.54
C VAL A 4 -30.92 -1.53 -6.62
N GLY A 5 -30.68 -2.83 -6.46
CA GLY A 5 -29.46 -3.36 -5.88
C GLY A 5 -28.41 -3.50 -6.96
N ILE A 6 -27.20 -2.98 -6.74
CA ILE A 6 -25.99 -3.29 -7.54
C ILE A 6 -25.71 -4.81 -7.54
N TRP A 7 -26.32 -5.53 -6.61
CA TRP A 7 -26.20 -6.96 -6.38
C TRP A 7 -27.24 -7.74 -7.20
N SER A 8 -26.79 -8.56 -8.15
CA SER A 8 -27.65 -9.52 -8.84
C SER A 8 -28.03 -10.68 -7.91
N ARG A 9 -29.10 -11.42 -8.23
CA ARG A 9 -29.66 -12.51 -7.39
C ARG A 9 -28.65 -13.59 -6.96
N ASP A 10 -27.50 -13.69 -7.64
CA ASP A 10 -26.48 -14.72 -7.39
C ASP A 10 -25.29 -14.23 -6.53
N ILE A 11 -25.12 -12.92 -6.35
CA ILE A 11 -24.08 -12.33 -5.50
C ILE A 11 -24.82 -11.45 -4.50
N GLY A 12 -25.13 -12.02 -3.33
CA GLY A 12 -25.74 -11.28 -2.23
C GLY A 12 -24.93 -10.04 -1.84
N PRO A 13 -25.54 -9.12 -1.06
CA PRO A 13 -24.83 -7.95 -0.53
C PRO A 13 -23.55 -8.38 0.21
N PRO A 14 -22.57 -7.47 0.38
CA PRO A 14 -21.31 -7.78 1.03
C PRO A 14 -21.60 -8.36 2.40
N GLU A 15 -21.29 -9.64 2.59
CA GLU A 15 -21.68 -10.34 3.80
C GLU A 15 -20.88 -9.81 5.01
N PRO A 16 -21.50 -9.70 6.20
CA PRO A 16 -20.85 -9.14 7.38
C PRO A 16 -19.51 -9.81 7.77
N TRP A 17 -19.32 -11.08 7.40
CA TRP A 17 -18.10 -11.83 7.70
C TRP A 17 -16.86 -11.31 6.96
N HIS A 18 -17.02 -10.61 5.84
CA HIS A 18 -15.89 -10.03 5.13
C HIS A 18 -15.27 -8.87 5.93
N SER A 19 -16.10 -8.03 6.54
CA SER A 19 -15.66 -6.98 7.46
C SER A 19 -14.98 -7.57 8.71
N VAL A 20 -15.50 -8.69 9.23
CA VAL A 20 -14.86 -9.44 10.32
C VAL A 20 -13.48 -9.96 9.90
N THR A 21 -13.36 -10.44 8.66
CA THR A 21 -12.09 -10.96 8.12
C THR A 21 -11.02 -9.86 8.06
N ALA A 22 -11.36 -8.65 7.61
CA ALA A 22 -10.43 -7.52 7.62
C ALA A 22 -9.96 -7.14 9.04
N VAL A 23 -10.87 -7.15 10.03
CA VAL A 23 -10.53 -6.91 11.44
C VAL A 23 -9.64 -8.04 11.99
N CYS A 24 -9.93 -9.30 11.65
CA CYS A 24 -9.06 -10.42 12.00
C CYS A 24 -7.65 -10.23 11.44
N PHE A 25 -7.50 -9.82 10.17
CA PHE A 25 -6.21 -9.48 9.59
C PHE A 25 -5.50 -8.35 10.37
N ALA A 26 -6.21 -7.29 10.75
CA ALA A 26 -5.64 -6.20 11.55
C ALA A 26 -5.07 -6.70 12.89
N VAL A 27 -5.81 -7.56 13.60
CA VAL A 27 -5.37 -8.17 14.87
C VAL A 27 -4.19 -9.12 14.65
N CYS A 28 -4.26 -9.98 13.63
CA CYS A 28 -3.19 -10.91 13.28
C CYS A 28 -1.90 -10.19 12.89
N LEU A 29 -1.98 -9.10 12.12
CA LEU A 29 -0.83 -8.27 11.75
C LEU A 29 -0.20 -7.59 12.96
N CYS A 30 -1.01 -7.11 13.90
CA CYS A 30 -0.52 -6.60 15.18
C CYS A 30 0.28 -7.67 15.96
N GLY A 31 -0.28 -8.87 16.09
CA GLY A 31 0.40 -10.01 16.71
C GLY A 31 1.67 -10.42 15.98
N ALA A 32 1.63 -10.48 14.65
CA ALA A 32 2.78 -10.81 13.81
C ALA A 32 3.91 -9.79 13.98
N ARG A 33 3.60 -8.48 14.02
CA ARG A 33 4.59 -7.42 14.28
C ARG A 33 5.26 -7.64 15.62
N PHE A 34 4.50 -7.90 16.68
CA PHE A 34 5.03 -8.12 18.01
C PHE A 34 5.98 -9.33 18.05
N LEU A 35 5.58 -10.46 17.45
CA LEU A 35 6.39 -11.67 17.41
C LEU A 35 7.68 -11.47 16.59
N LEU A 36 7.57 -10.87 15.40
CA LEU A 36 8.73 -10.61 14.54
C LEU A 36 9.69 -9.61 15.17
N ASP A 37 9.21 -8.55 15.83
CA ASP A 37 10.05 -7.59 16.56
C ASP A 37 10.84 -8.28 17.66
N LYS A 38 10.14 -9.08 18.49
CA LYS A 38 10.73 -9.78 19.64
C LYS A 38 11.75 -10.84 19.24
N PHE A 39 11.46 -11.66 18.24
CA PHE A 39 12.26 -12.85 17.93
C PHE A 39 13.24 -12.66 16.76
N ILE A 40 12.97 -11.74 15.83
CA ILE A 40 13.76 -11.62 14.59
C ILE A 40 14.36 -10.22 14.43
N PHE A 41 13.54 -9.18 14.33
CA PHE A 41 14.00 -7.85 13.89
C PHE A 41 14.99 -7.22 14.86
N ARG A 42 14.77 -7.35 16.18
CA ARG A 42 15.74 -6.85 17.18
C ARG A 42 17.08 -7.56 17.05
N GLY A 43 17.09 -8.88 16.95
CA GLY A 43 18.31 -9.67 16.80
C GLY A 43 19.08 -9.30 15.52
N VAL A 44 18.38 -9.22 14.39
CA VAL A 44 18.95 -8.81 13.10
C VAL A 44 19.49 -7.38 13.16
N THR A 45 18.76 -6.45 13.79
CA THR A 45 19.21 -5.05 13.91
C THR A 45 20.48 -4.94 14.74
N VAL A 46 20.55 -5.62 15.89
CA VAL A 46 21.76 -5.64 16.73
C VAL A 46 22.94 -6.24 15.98
N TRP A 47 22.71 -7.33 15.22
CA TRP A 47 23.73 -7.96 14.39
C TRP A 47 24.20 -7.03 13.25
N LEU A 48 23.29 -6.34 12.56
CA LEU A 48 23.61 -5.38 11.50
C LEU A 48 24.41 -4.18 12.04
N LEU A 49 24.21 -3.81 13.30
CA LEU A 49 24.97 -2.78 14.01
C LEU A 49 26.30 -3.31 14.62
N GLY A 50 26.61 -4.60 14.42
CA GLY A 50 27.56 -5.46 15.13
C GLY A 50 29.06 -5.11 15.12
N LYS A 51 29.44 -3.84 14.96
CA LYS A 51 30.76 -3.33 15.41
C LYS A 51 30.68 -2.33 16.57
N ARG A 52 29.47 -1.97 17.03
CA ARG A 52 29.26 -0.91 18.02
C ARG A 52 28.62 -1.39 19.34
N ALA A 53 27.93 -2.52 19.34
CA ALA A 53 27.36 -3.11 20.55
C ALA A 53 28.42 -3.51 21.60
N ALA A 54 29.67 -3.72 21.18
CA ALA A 54 30.79 -4.03 22.07
C ALA A 54 31.49 -2.78 22.68
N SER A 55 31.24 -1.56 22.16
CA SER A 55 31.98 -0.36 22.59
C SER A 55 31.12 0.78 23.13
N VAL A 56 29.78 0.64 23.17
CA VAL A 56 28.89 1.73 23.53
C VAL A 56 27.95 1.23 24.63
N LYS A 57 28.10 1.78 25.84
CA LYS A 57 27.03 1.79 26.85
C LYS A 57 25.72 2.01 26.12
N ILE A 58 24.70 1.20 26.37
CA ILE A 58 23.38 1.28 25.71
C ILE A 58 22.85 2.71 25.89
N ASP A 59 23.15 3.54 24.91
CA ASP A 59 22.83 4.95 24.86
C ASP A 59 21.43 5.09 24.27
N GLU A 60 20.71 6.11 24.70
CA GLU A 60 19.33 6.37 24.30
C GLU A 60 19.20 6.47 22.77
N VAL A 61 20.22 7.04 22.13
CA VAL A 61 20.35 7.15 20.66
C VAL A 61 20.43 5.77 19.98
N THR A 62 21.10 4.80 20.59
CA THR A 62 21.21 3.44 20.05
C THR A 62 19.88 2.71 20.15
N GLN A 63 19.15 2.87 21.26
CA GLN A 63 17.81 2.31 21.43
C GLN A 63 16.81 2.92 20.44
N ALA A 64 16.81 4.25 20.28
CA ALA A 64 15.97 4.93 19.29
C ALA A 64 16.27 4.47 17.86
N THR A 65 17.54 4.22 17.54
CA THR A 65 17.95 3.67 16.23
C THR A 65 17.43 2.26 16.03
N ILE A 66 17.51 1.40 17.05
CA ILE A 66 16.99 0.03 17.00
C ILE A 66 15.48 0.06 16.74
N ILE A 67 14.71 0.83 17.50
CA ILE A 67 13.25 0.93 17.35
C ILE A 67 12.86 1.40 15.95
N LYS A 68 13.48 2.48 15.45
CA LYS A 68 13.21 3.02 14.10
C LYS A 68 13.60 2.01 13.00
N CYS A 69 14.64 1.22 13.22
CA CYS A 69 15.07 0.17 12.30
C CYS A 69 14.09 -1.01 12.29
N THR A 70 13.62 -1.50 13.44
CA THR A 70 12.67 -2.61 13.49
C THR A 70 11.29 -2.21 12.96
N GLU A 71 10.86 -0.96 13.14
CA GLU A 71 9.67 -0.42 12.45
C GLU A 71 9.82 -0.51 10.92
N SER A 72 10.97 -0.08 10.40
CA SER A 72 11.23 -0.13 8.95
C SER A 72 11.30 -1.58 8.44
N MET A 73 11.86 -2.49 9.22
CA MET A 73 11.90 -3.93 8.88
C MET A 73 10.51 -4.57 8.82
N TRP A 74 9.62 -4.22 9.76
CA TRP A 74 8.22 -4.66 9.73
C TRP A 74 7.51 -4.20 8.45
N LYS A 75 7.60 -2.90 8.15
CA LYS A 75 6.99 -2.31 6.95
C LYS A 75 7.57 -2.91 5.67
N LEU A 76 8.90 -3.07 5.60
CA LEU A 76 9.57 -3.72 4.47
C LEU A 76 9.07 -5.15 4.27
N THR A 77 8.98 -5.94 5.35
CA THR A 77 8.54 -7.34 5.29
C THR A 77 7.09 -7.43 4.78
N TYR A 78 6.22 -6.56 5.30
CA TYR A 78 4.83 -6.48 4.85
C TYR A 78 4.74 -6.11 3.37
N TYR A 79 5.27 -4.95 2.97
CA TYR A 79 5.15 -4.47 1.60
C TYR A 79 5.82 -5.41 0.60
N ALA A 80 7.00 -5.94 0.89
CA ALA A 80 7.68 -6.87 -0.03
C ALA A 80 6.90 -8.18 -0.20
N THR A 81 6.32 -8.72 0.87
CA THR A 81 5.54 -9.97 0.80
C THR A 81 4.25 -9.77 0.02
N LEU A 82 3.54 -8.67 0.30
CA LEU A 82 2.27 -8.34 -0.37
C LEU A 82 2.49 -7.98 -1.84
N GLU A 83 3.55 -7.25 -2.16
CA GLU A 83 3.89 -6.87 -3.53
C GLU A 83 4.26 -8.10 -4.37
N VAL A 84 5.09 -9.01 -3.85
CA VAL A 84 5.41 -10.27 -4.55
C VAL A 84 4.15 -11.13 -4.73
N TYR A 85 3.29 -11.20 -3.72
CA TYR A 85 2.04 -11.95 -3.79
C TYR A 85 1.09 -11.39 -4.86
N VAL A 86 0.87 -10.08 -4.88
CA VAL A 86 -0.05 -9.45 -5.83
C VAL A 86 0.49 -9.49 -7.25
N LEU A 87 1.79 -9.23 -7.47
CA LEU A 87 2.39 -9.32 -8.80
C LEU A 87 2.29 -10.73 -9.38
N LYS A 88 2.48 -11.77 -8.55
CA LYS A 88 2.33 -13.16 -8.99
C LYS A 88 0.90 -13.45 -9.46
N ILE A 89 -0.11 -12.89 -8.79
CA ILE A 89 -1.52 -13.06 -9.18
C ILE A 89 -1.84 -12.23 -10.42
N LEU A 90 -1.36 -10.99 -10.49
CA LEU A 90 -1.69 -10.04 -11.55
C LEU A 90 -1.00 -10.34 -12.88
N PHE A 91 0.20 -10.90 -12.89
CA PHE A 91 0.97 -11.04 -14.12
C PHE A 91 0.29 -11.95 -15.16
N GLU A 92 -0.50 -12.92 -14.70
CA GLU A 92 -1.29 -13.83 -15.53
C GLU A 92 -2.57 -13.18 -16.08
N GLU A 93 -2.91 -11.98 -15.60
CA GLU A 93 -4.17 -11.32 -15.90
C GLU A 93 -4.10 -10.39 -17.12
N SER A 94 -5.07 -10.57 -18.03
CA SER A 94 -5.20 -9.68 -19.19
C SER A 94 -5.44 -8.22 -18.81
N TRP A 95 -6.20 -7.97 -17.75
CA TRP A 95 -6.51 -6.63 -17.25
C TRP A 95 -5.35 -5.97 -16.50
N PHE A 96 -4.27 -6.69 -16.19
CA PHE A 96 -3.03 -6.06 -15.71
C PHE A 96 -2.34 -5.26 -16.84
N TRP A 97 -2.49 -5.72 -18.09
CA TRP A 97 -1.84 -5.14 -19.26
C TRP A 97 -2.76 -4.20 -20.06
N ASP A 98 -4.08 -4.30 -19.89
CA ASP A 98 -5.07 -3.52 -20.62
C ASP A 98 -6.08 -2.84 -19.68
N SER A 99 -6.00 -1.51 -19.60
CA SER A 99 -6.86 -0.69 -18.73
C SER A 99 -8.32 -0.69 -19.17
N GLN A 100 -8.63 -0.99 -20.44
CA GLN A 100 -10.00 -1.07 -20.93
C GLN A 100 -10.79 -2.23 -20.29
N LEU A 101 -10.08 -3.21 -19.71
CA LEU A 101 -10.68 -4.37 -19.06
C LEU A 101 -10.98 -4.15 -17.56
N TYR A 102 -10.61 -3.00 -17.01
CA TYR A 102 -10.78 -2.69 -15.58
C TYR A 102 -12.24 -2.74 -15.12
N PHE A 103 -13.18 -2.32 -15.97
CA PHE A 103 -14.60 -2.23 -15.64
C PHE A 103 -15.46 -3.26 -16.37
N ARG A 104 -14.86 -4.02 -17.30
CA ARG A 104 -15.58 -5.01 -18.09
C ARG A 104 -16.20 -6.08 -17.20
N GLY A 105 -17.52 -6.25 -17.33
CA GLY A 105 -18.30 -7.22 -16.56
C GLY A 105 -18.97 -6.65 -15.32
N LEU A 106 -18.86 -5.35 -15.03
CA LEU A 106 -19.62 -4.75 -13.92
C LEU A 106 -21.15 -4.88 -14.11
N PRO A 107 -21.92 -5.03 -13.01
CA PRO A 107 -21.48 -5.13 -11.61
C PRO A 107 -20.98 -6.53 -11.22
N ASN A 108 -21.33 -7.56 -12.00
CA ASN A 108 -20.91 -8.94 -11.78
C ASN A 108 -19.53 -9.19 -12.37
N GLN A 109 -18.52 -8.45 -11.88
CA GLN A 109 -17.16 -8.61 -12.35
C GLN A 109 -16.67 -9.98 -11.88
N GLU A 110 -16.98 -11.01 -12.66
CA GLU A 110 -16.49 -12.35 -12.41
C GLU A 110 -14.97 -12.24 -12.44
N LEU A 111 -14.33 -12.57 -11.32
CA LEU A 111 -12.90 -12.85 -11.23
C LEU A 111 -12.63 -14.18 -11.97
N ASN A 112 -13.11 -14.27 -13.21
CA ASN A 112 -12.93 -15.38 -14.13
C ASN A 112 -11.53 -15.27 -14.67
N ILE A 113 -10.63 -15.98 -14.00
CA ILE A 113 -9.24 -16.06 -14.40
C ILE A 113 -9.02 -17.40 -15.08
N VAL A 114 -8.42 -17.32 -16.27
CA VAL A 114 -7.94 -18.46 -17.05
C VAL A 114 -6.89 -19.16 -16.20
N ALA A 115 -7.17 -20.42 -15.83
CA ALA A 115 -6.27 -21.21 -15.02
C ALA A 115 -4.82 -21.17 -15.56
N PRO A 116 -3.80 -21.13 -14.68
CA PRO A 116 -2.42 -21.27 -15.11
C PRO A 116 -2.31 -22.54 -15.96
N LYS A 117 -1.88 -22.40 -17.22
CA LYS A 117 -1.78 -23.51 -18.19
C LYS A 117 -0.94 -24.69 -17.68
N PHE A 118 -0.17 -24.49 -16.60
CA PHE A 118 0.70 -25.49 -16.00
C PHE A 118 0.01 -26.38 -14.95
N LEU A 119 -1.17 -26.02 -14.44
CA LEU A 119 -1.91 -26.84 -13.49
C LEU A 119 -3.22 -27.31 -14.14
N SER A 120 -3.22 -28.55 -14.62
CA SER A 120 -4.43 -29.29 -15.03
C SER A 120 -5.29 -29.63 -13.81
N LEU A 121 -5.81 -28.61 -13.13
CA LEU A 121 -6.76 -28.71 -12.04
C LEU A 121 -8.11 -28.20 -12.56
N SER A 122 -9.19 -28.91 -12.22
CA SER A 122 -10.57 -28.62 -12.67
C SER A 122 -10.85 -27.12 -12.67
N THR A 123 -11.40 -26.60 -13.78
CA THR A 123 -11.61 -25.17 -14.05
C THR A 123 -12.33 -24.43 -12.91
N HIS A 124 -13.21 -25.13 -12.18
CA HIS A 124 -13.90 -24.59 -11.00
C HIS A 124 -12.99 -24.35 -9.79
N LEU A 125 -11.97 -25.20 -9.58
CA LEU A 125 -11.06 -25.09 -8.44
C LEU A 125 -10.07 -23.93 -8.66
N SER A 126 -9.52 -23.80 -9.86
CA SER A 126 -8.65 -22.68 -10.25
C SER A 126 -9.37 -21.32 -10.16
N PHE A 127 -10.63 -21.26 -10.56
CA PHE A 127 -11.48 -20.08 -10.39
C PHE A 127 -11.68 -19.71 -8.92
N PHE A 128 -12.01 -20.68 -8.06
CA PHE A 128 -12.20 -20.48 -6.63
C PHE A 128 -10.91 -19.98 -5.95
N HIS A 129 -9.76 -20.56 -6.29
CA HIS A 129 -8.47 -20.17 -5.71
C HIS A 129 -8.07 -18.72 -6.02
N CYS A 130 -8.32 -18.23 -7.24
CA CYS A 130 -7.91 -16.88 -7.60
C CYS A 130 -8.84 -15.80 -7.04
N ARG A 131 -10.16 -16.03 -7.09
CA ARG A 131 -11.14 -15.15 -6.42
C ARG A 131 -10.84 -15.04 -4.93
N LEU A 132 -10.53 -16.16 -4.28
CA LEU A 132 -10.11 -16.18 -2.89
C LEU A 132 -8.80 -15.41 -2.68
N SER A 133 -7.83 -15.54 -3.59
CA SER A 133 -6.54 -14.86 -3.47
C SER A 133 -6.64 -13.34 -3.55
N ILE A 134 -7.40 -12.80 -4.51
CA ILE A 134 -7.63 -11.34 -4.62
C ILE A 134 -8.47 -10.84 -3.44
N MET A 135 -9.47 -11.61 -3.00
CA MET A 135 -10.25 -11.26 -1.82
C MET A 135 -9.38 -11.23 -0.55
N LEU A 136 -8.53 -12.25 -0.33
CA LEU A 136 -7.60 -12.29 0.79
C LEU A 136 -6.59 -11.15 0.72
N TYR A 137 -6.08 -10.81 -0.47
CA TYR A 137 -5.24 -9.62 -0.67
C TYR A 137 -5.98 -8.35 -0.24
N TYR A 138 -7.22 -8.15 -0.71
CA TYR A 138 -8.04 -6.98 -0.37
C TYR A 138 -8.32 -6.88 1.13
N MET A 139 -8.65 -8.00 1.77
CA MET A 139 -8.92 -8.05 3.21
C MET A 139 -7.65 -7.84 4.04
N CYS A 140 -6.52 -8.38 3.60
CA CYS A 140 -5.22 -8.15 4.20
C CYS A 140 -4.82 -6.68 4.12
N GLN A 141 -4.98 -6.05 2.95
CA GLN A 141 -4.71 -4.63 2.75
C GLN A 141 -5.63 -3.77 3.63
N CYS A 142 -6.95 -4.02 3.58
CA CYS A 142 -7.90 -3.33 4.44
C CYS A 142 -7.51 -3.46 5.92
N GLY A 143 -7.18 -4.69 6.36
CA GLY A 143 -6.72 -4.97 7.71
C GLY A 143 -5.44 -4.23 8.08
N PHE A 144 -4.46 -4.15 7.19
CA PHE A 144 -3.23 -3.39 7.40
C PHE A 144 -3.48 -1.90 7.52
N TYR A 145 -4.27 -1.30 6.63
CA TYR A 145 -4.60 0.12 6.70
C TYR A 145 -5.43 0.46 7.97
N LEU A 146 -6.35 -0.43 8.37
CA LEU A 146 -7.09 -0.31 9.64
C LEU A 146 -6.17 -0.43 10.86
N TYR A 147 -5.22 -1.37 10.85
CA TYR A 147 -4.20 -1.54 11.88
C TYR A 147 -3.25 -0.33 11.96
N SER A 148 -2.89 0.24 10.82
CA SER A 148 -1.95 1.37 10.73
C SER A 148 -2.50 2.64 11.37
N ILE A 149 -3.81 2.83 11.46
CA ILE A 149 -4.42 4.00 12.12
C ILE A 149 -4.04 4.08 13.62
N PRO A 150 -4.38 3.09 14.47
CA PRO A 150 -3.96 3.10 15.87
C PRO A 150 -2.44 2.97 16.01
N ALA A 151 -1.76 2.26 15.11
CA ALA A 151 -0.30 2.17 15.13
C ALA A 151 0.35 3.55 14.92
N LEU A 152 -0.17 4.39 14.01
CA LEU A 152 0.31 5.75 13.80
C LEU A 152 0.12 6.64 15.02
N VAL A 153 -0.97 6.46 15.75
CA VAL A 153 -1.27 7.28 16.94
C VAL A 153 -0.43 6.84 18.14
N LEU A 154 -0.21 5.53 18.32
CA LEU A 154 0.32 4.96 19.56
C LEU A 154 1.74 4.40 19.45
N TRP A 155 2.17 3.97 18.26
CA TRP A 155 3.39 3.17 18.09
C TRP A 155 4.45 3.82 17.18
N GLU A 156 4.02 4.59 16.18
CA GLU A 156 4.94 5.22 15.23
C GLU A 156 5.41 6.59 15.72
N THR A 157 6.65 6.94 15.37
CA THR A 157 7.20 8.26 15.69
C THR A 157 6.43 9.35 14.93
N ARG A 158 5.84 10.30 15.67
CA ARG A 158 5.13 11.45 15.10
C ARG A 158 6.10 12.33 14.30
N ARG A 159 5.73 12.63 13.06
CA ARG A 159 6.47 13.52 12.14
C ARG A 159 5.62 14.72 11.74
N LYS A 160 6.23 15.74 11.13
CA LYS A 160 5.54 16.97 10.69
C LYS A 160 4.41 16.72 9.69
N ASP A 161 4.45 15.62 8.94
CA ASP A 161 3.42 15.21 7.99
C ASP A 161 2.36 14.26 8.56
N PHE A 162 2.27 14.14 9.90
CA PHE A 162 1.33 13.23 10.58
C PHE A 162 -0.13 13.40 10.10
N SER A 163 -0.61 14.64 9.98
CA SER A 163 -2.00 14.90 9.56
C SER A 163 -2.27 14.39 8.14
N VAL A 164 -1.32 14.66 7.23
CA VAL A 164 -1.41 14.21 5.83
C VAL A 164 -1.38 12.68 5.74
N MET A 165 -0.51 12.04 6.52
CA MET A 165 -0.44 10.58 6.61
C MET A 165 -1.74 9.98 7.16
N MET A 166 -2.29 10.54 8.24
CA MET A 166 -3.56 10.08 8.81
C MET A 166 -4.71 10.22 7.80
N SER A 167 -4.82 11.37 7.13
CA SER A 167 -5.81 11.58 6.07
C SER A 167 -5.65 10.59 4.93
N HIS A 168 -4.41 10.27 4.53
CA HIS A 168 -4.15 9.24 3.53
C HIS A 168 -4.70 7.88 3.97
N HIS A 169 -4.45 7.42 5.20
CA HIS A 169 -4.99 6.13 5.67
C HIS A 169 -6.51 6.11 5.65
N VAL A 170 -7.17 7.19 6.10
CA VAL A 170 -8.63 7.30 6.08
C VAL A 170 -9.18 7.25 4.64
N ILE A 171 -8.55 7.98 3.71
CA ILE A 171 -8.94 7.97 2.29
C ILE A 171 -8.74 6.58 1.69
N THR A 172 -7.61 5.91 1.96
CA THR A 172 -7.33 4.58 1.42
C THR A 172 -8.30 3.53 1.96
N VAL A 173 -8.63 3.54 3.27
CA VAL A 173 -9.68 2.67 3.83
C VAL A 173 -11.03 2.94 3.18
N ALA A 174 -11.39 4.21 2.96
CA ALA A 174 -12.63 4.57 2.27
C ALA A 174 -12.65 4.10 0.80
N LEU A 175 -11.54 4.24 0.07
CA LEU A 175 -11.40 3.75 -1.30
C LEU A 175 -11.51 2.23 -1.39
N ILE A 176 -10.87 1.49 -0.48
CA ILE A 176 -10.98 0.04 -0.37
C ILE A 176 -12.44 -0.35 -0.09
N GLY A 177 -13.09 0.32 0.86
CA GLY A 177 -14.49 0.06 1.21
C GLY A 177 -15.46 0.32 0.07
N ILE A 178 -15.33 1.46 -0.62
CA ILE A 178 -16.16 1.78 -1.80
C ILE A 178 -15.91 0.73 -2.90
N SER A 179 -14.64 0.46 -3.22
CA SER A 179 -14.26 -0.54 -4.21
C SER A 179 -14.83 -1.93 -3.91
N TYR A 180 -14.87 -2.31 -2.63
CA TYR A 180 -15.47 -3.57 -2.17
C TYR A 180 -16.98 -3.61 -2.43
N VAL A 181 -17.71 -2.55 -2.03
CA VAL A 181 -19.17 -2.48 -2.18
C VAL A 181 -19.60 -2.32 -3.65
N THR A 182 -18.75 -1.76 -4.51
CA THR A 182 -19.03 -1.61 -5.95
C THR A 182 -18.41 -2.70 -6.82
N SER A 183 -17.72 -3.67 -6.22
CA SER A 183 -16.97 -4.72 -6.91
C SER A 183 -15.90 -4.22 -7.89
N PHE A 184 -15.28 -3.07 -7.60
CA PHE A 184 -14.16 -2.51 -8.39
C PHE A 184 -12.83 -3.19 -8.07
N PHE A 185 -12.82 -4.53 -8.02
CA PHE A 185 -11.69 -5.32 -7.54
C PHE A 185 -10.48 -5.24 -8.46
N ARG A 186 -10.68 -5.25 -9.79
CA ARG A 186 -9.57 -5.21 -10.76
C ARG A 186 -8.77 -3.93 -10.61
N ILE A 187 -9.41 -2.78 -10.85
CA ILE A 187 -8.75 -1.48 -10.73
C ILE A 187 -8.27 -1.19 -9.31
N GLY A 188 -9.03 -1.61 -8.30
CA GLY A 188 -8.66 -1.45 -6.91
C GLY A 188 -7.39 -2.22 -6.53
N THR A 189 -7.21 -3.43 -7.06
CA THR A 189 -5.98 -4.23 -6.85
C THR A 189 -4.78 -3.57 -7.53
N ILE A 190 -4.95 -3.03 -8.74
CA ILE A 190 -3.90 -2.26 -9.43
C ILE A 190 -3.54 -1.01 -8.62
N ILE A 191 -4.52 -0.27 -8.12
CA ILE A 191 -4.29 0.88 -7.26
C ILE A 191 -3.43 0.48 -6.06
N LEU A 192 -3.80 -0.55 -5.30
CA LEU A 192 -3.03 -0.98 -4.13
C LEU A 192 -1.59 -1.38 -4.49
N ALA A 193 -1.39 -2.21 -5.52
CA ALA A 193 -0.07 -2.65 -5.97
C ALA A 193 0.85 -1.49 -6.39
N LEU A 194 0.32 -0.53 -7.18
CA LEU A 194 1.09 0.65 -7.60
C LEU A 194 1.62 1.48 -6.44
N HIS A 195 0.85 1.55 -5.34
CA HIS A 195 1.25 2.33 -4.18
C HIS A 195 2.28 1.55 -3.36
N ASP A 196 2.04 0.28 -3.07
CA ASP A 196 2.93 -0.51 -2.21
C ASP A 196 4.33 -0.74 -2.80
N ALA A 197 4.43 -0.88 -4.13
CA ALA A 197 5.68 -1.15 -4.83
C ALA A 197 6.82 -0.17 -4.46
N SER A 198 6.53 1.14 -4.45
CA SER A 198 7.56 2.14 -4.12
C SER A 198 7.95 2.14 -2.64
N ASP A 199 7.05 1.72 -1.74
CA ASP A 199 7.30 1.73 -0.30
C ASP A 199 8.29 0.63 0.12
N VAL A 200 8.40 -0.45 -0.66
CA VAL A 200 9.47 -1.45 -0.51
C VAL A 200 10.86 -0.80 -0.57
N PHE A 201 11.09 0.04 -1.58
CA PHE A 201 12.37 0.74 -1.73
C PHE A 201 12.59 1.79 -0.63
N LEU A 202 11.54 2.46 -0.18
CA LEU A 202 11.61 3.44 0.91
C LEU A 202 12.08 2.80 2.22
N GLU A 203 11.46 1.69 2.62
CA GLU A 203 11.79 1.03 3.88
C GLU A 203 13.18 0.39 3.82
N ALA A 204 13.57 -0.16 2.65
CA ALA A 204 14.94 -0.62 2.44
C ALA A 204 15.97 0.52 2.57
N ALA A 205 15.69 1.69 1.99
CA ALA A 205 16.57 2.87 2.10
C ALA A 205 16.74 3.31 3.56
N LYS A 206 15.66 3.31 4.35
CA LYS A 206 15.71 3.64 5.79
C LYS A 206 16.60 2.66 6.55
N ILE A 207 16.45 1.35 6.35
CA ILE A 207 17.26 0.33 7.03
C ILE A 207 18.75 0.51 6.68
N PHE A 208 19.09 0.72 5.41
CA PHE A 208 20.49 0.97 5.02
C PHE A 208 21.05 2.26 5.60
N ASN A 209 20.25 3.33 5.66
CA ASN A 209 20.66 4.59 6.27
C ASN A 209 20.93 4.41 7.78
N LYS A 210 20.05 3.70 8.50
CA LYS A 210 20.20 3.42 9.93
C LYS A 210 21.39 2.52 10.25
N THR A 211 21.75 1.63 9.34
CA THR A 211 22.94 0.75 9.45
C THR A 211 24.22 1.38 8.90
N ARG A 212 24.18 2.67 8.53
CA ARG A 212 25.30 3.45 7.93
C ARG A 212 25.90 2.84 6.67
N LYS A 213 25.10 2.08 5.91
CA LYS A 213 25.47 1.57 4.58
C LYS A 213 25.09 2.60 3.52
N GLU A 214 25.86 3.68 3.45
CA GLU A 214 25.56 4.87 2.63
C GLU A 214 25.27 4.53 1.17
N LEU A 215 26.09 3.69 0.52
CA LEU A 215 25.87 3.28 -0.86
C LEU A 215 24.51 2.59 -1.07
N GLY A 216 24.16 1.65 -0.19
CA GLY A 216 22.87 0.95 -0.24
C GLY A 216 21.69 1.90 0.01
N ALA A 217 21.85 2.83 0.96
CA ALA A 217 20.84 3.83 1.26
C ALA A 217 20.57 4.75 0.06
N SER A 218 21.63 5.26 -0.59
CA SER A 218 21.50 6.14 -1.76
C SER A 218 20.92 5.41 -2.97
N ILE A 219 21.31 4.15 -3.22
CA ILE A 219 20.73 3.34 -4.31
C ILE A 219 19.25 3.09 -4.06
N CYS A 220 18.86 2.60 -2.88
CA CYS A 220 17.46 2.34 -2.56
C CYS A 220 16.63 3.62 -2.55
N PHE A 221 17.17 4.74 -2.07
CA PHE A 221 16.49 6.04 -2.11
C PHE A 221 16.29 6.54 -3.55
N GLY A 222 17.27 6.34 -4.43
CA GLY A 222 17.14 6.63 -5.86
C GLY A 222 16.05 5.78 -6.53
N LEU A 223 16.02 4.47 -6.27
CA LEU A 223 14.97 3.57 -6.76
C LEU A 223 13.58 3.95 -6.22
N PHE A 224 13.50 4.33 -4.95
CA PHE A 224 12.29 4.87 -4.34
C PHE A 224 11.80 6.13 -5.07
N ALA A 225 12.67 7.11 -5.32
CA ALA A 225 12.29 8.34 -6.01
C ALA A 225 11.82 8.09 -7.45
N VAL A 226 12.53 7.24 -8.20
CA VAL A 226 12.16 6.88 -9.57
C VAL A 226 10.83 6.14 -9.61
N SER A 227 10.65 5.14 -8.75
CA SER A 227 9.38 4.39 -8.67
C SER A 227 8.22 5.28 -8.21
N TRP A 228 8.43 6.21 -7.26
CA TRP A 228 7.40 7.18 -6.86
C TRP A 228 6.92 8.03 -8.03
N LEU A 229 7.85 8.59 -8.81
CA LEU A 229 7.54 9.41 -9.97
C LEU A 229 6.74 8.61 -11.01
N ILE A 230 7.24 7.43 -11.39
CA ILE A 230 6.63 6.62 -12.44
C ILE A 230 5.27 6.09 -12.00
N LEU A 231 5.17 5.48 -10.82
CA LEU A 231 3.95 4.79 -10.41
C LEU A 231 2.88 5.77 -9.93
N ARG A 232 3.22 6.74 -9.08
CA ARG A 232 2.24 7.61 -8.40
C ARG A 232 1.97 8.94 -9.10
N LEU A 233 2.91 9.45 -9.91
CA LEU A 233 2.74 10.73 -10.62
C LEU A 233 2.56 10.59 -12.13
N ILE A 234 2.90 9.44 -12.71
CA ILE A 234 2.68 9.17 -14.14
C ILE A 234 1.56 8.13 -14.28
N PHE A 235 1.78 6.89 -13.84
CA PHE A 235 0.84 5.81 -14.08
C PHE A 235 -0.52 6.06 -13.40
N PHE A 236 -0.51 6.46 -12.13
CA PHE A 236 -1.73 6.72 -11.36
C PHE A 236 -2.64 7.81 -11.99
N PRO A 237 -2.21 9.04 -12.30
CA PRO A 237 -3.11 10.03 -12.92
C PRO A 237 -3.48 9.71 -14.37
N PHE A 238 -2.53 9.29 -15.20
CA PHE A 238 -2.76 9.19 -16.64
C PHE A 238 -3.44 7.89 -17.06
N TRP A 239 -3.30 6.80 -16.30
CA TRP A 239 -3.98 5.53 -16.56
C TRP A 239 -5.12 5.30 -15.58
N ILE A 240 -4.88 5.33 -14.27
CA ILE A 240 -5.92 4.96 -13.28
C ILE A 240 -7.02 6.01 -13.21
N ILE A 241 -6.69 7.27 -12.86
CA ILE A 241 -7.68 8.35 -12.73
C ILE A 241 -8.36 8.62 -14.07
N SER A 242 -7.61 8.55 -15.17
CA SER A 242 -8.17 8.66 -16.52
C SER A 242 -9.22 7.57 -16.79
N SER A 243 -8.91 6.30 -16.49
CA SER A 243 -9.84 5.19 -16.69
C SER A 243 -11.08 5.33 -15.79
N THR A 244 -10.93 5.70 -14.51
CA THR A 244 -12.08 5.92 -13.61
C THR A 244 -12.94 7.12 -13.98
N SER A 245 -12.39 8.09 -14.72
CA SER A 245 -13.12 9.29 -15.14
C SER A 245 -13.79 9.13 -16.50
N ARG A 246 -13.20 8.33 -17.41
CA ARG A 246 -13.68 8.17 -18.79
C ARG A 246 -14.47 6.89 -18.94
N ASP A 247 -13.83 5.76 -18.68
CA ASP A 247 -14.34 4.44 -19.00
C ASP A 247 -15.47 4.05 -18.03
N LEU A 248 -15.35 4.39 -16.74
CA LEU A 248 -16.35 4.05 -15.72
C LEU A 248 -17.74 4.64 -16.01
N VAL A 249 -17.82 5.78 -16.70
CA VAL A 249 -19.09 6.43 -17.06
C VAL A 249 -19.93 5.56 -17.99
N GLU A 250 -19.30 4.69 -18.77
CA GLU A 250 -20.00 3.76 -19.68
C GLU A 250 -20.67 2.59 -18.92
N TYR A 251 -20.18 2.27 -17.73
CA TYR A 251 -20.65 1.14 -16.92
C TYR A 251 -21.61 1.53 -15.79
N LEU A 252 -21.75 2.83 -15.49
CA LEU A 252 -22.65 3.33 -14.45
C LEU A 252 -23.77 4.20 -15.04
N ASP A 253 -25.01 3.93 -14.63
CA ASP A 253 -26.14 4.81 -14.99
C ASP A 253 -26.11 6.10 -14.14
N LEU A 254 -25.39 7.12 -14.63
CA LEU A 254 -25.26 8.42 -13.98
C LEU A 254 -26.57 9.24 -13.95
N ARG A 255 -27.66 8.76 -14.56
CA ARG A 255 -28.97 9.42 -14.40
C ARG A 255 -29.52 9.18 -13.00
N GLN A 256 -29.17 8.06 -12.39
CA GLN A 256 -29.56 7.71 -11.04
C GLN A 256 -28.65 8.39 -10.00
N TRP A 257 -29.23 8.80 -8.88
CA TRP A 257 -28.51 9.55 -7.86
C TRP A 257 -27.40 8.71 -7.19
N TYR A 258 -27.65 7.43 -6.92
CA TYR A 258 -26.72 6.58 -6.17
C TYR A 258 -25.45 6.24 -6.97
N PRO A 259 -25.50 5.72 -8.22
CA PRO A 259 -24.31 5.52 -9.04
C PRO A 259 -23.55 6.81 -9.34
N ARG A 260 -24.28 7.93 -9.54
CA ARG A 260 -23.66 9.25 -9.72
C ARG A 260 -22.84 9.69 -8.51
N SER A 261 -23.40 9.56 -7.31
CA SER A 261 -22.71 9.89 -6.06
C SER A 261 -21.47 9.02 -5.86
N LEU A 262 -21.56 7.71 -6.12
CA LEU A 262 -20.42 6.79 -6.04
C LEU A 262 -19.31 7.17 -7.02
N TYR A 263 -19.66 7.47 -8.27
CA TYR A 263 -18.72 7.91 -9.29
C TYR A 263 -17.92 9.15 -8.86
N TYR A 264 -18.62 10.20 -8.39
CA TYR A 264 -17.95 11.43 -7.95
C TYR A 264 -17.17 11.22 -6.65
N ALA A 265 -17.70 10.45 -5.70
CA ALA A 265 -17.01 10.16 -4.44
C ALA A 265 -15.69 9.40 -4.69
N PHE A 266 -15.73 8.34 -5.50
CA PHE A 266 -14.55 7.52 -5.81
C PHE A 266 -13.47 8.35 -6.52
N ASN A 267 -13.83 9.08 -7.58
CA ASN A 267 -12.88 9.94 -8.31
C ASN A 267 -12.34 11.08 -7.44
N THR A 268 -13.16 11.69 -6.58
CA THR A 268 -12.70 12.74 -5.66
C THR A 268 -11.66 12.22 -4.68
N LEU A 269 -11.88 11.03 -4.10
CA LEU A 269 -10.92 10.40 -3.19
C LEU A 269 -9.60 10.06 -3.91
N LEU A 270 -9.64 9.58 -5.15
CA LEU A 270 -8.42 9.34 -5.95
C LEU A 270 -7.64 10.63 -6.26
N ILE A 271 -8.35 11.72 -6.58
CA ILE A 271 -7.73 13.03 -6.80
C ILE A 271 -7.10 13.56 -5.51
N MET A 272 -7.78 13.42 -4.36
CA MET A 272 -7.19 13.77 -3.06
C MET A 272 -5.92 12.97 -2.78
N LEU A 273 -5.91 11.67 -3.12
CA LEU A 273 -4.73 10.82 -3.00
C LEU A 273 -3.58 11.33 -3.88
N LEU A 274 -3.87 11.73 -5.12
CA LEU A 274 -2.88 12.34 -6.02
C LEU A 274 -2.29 13.64 -5.44
N ILE A 275 -3.12 14.49 -4.82
CA ILE A 275 -2.66 15.72 -4.16
C ILE A 275 -1.63 15.39 -3.07
N PHE A 276 -1.89 14.35 -2.26
CA PHE A 276 -0.92 13.89 -1.26
C PHE A 276 0.37 13.37 -1.91
N HIS A 277 0.28 12.65 -3.03
CA HIS A 277 1.48 12.20 -3.75
C HIS A 277 2.34 13.34 -4.30
N ILE A 278 1.70 14.40 -4.80
CA ILE A 278 2.40 15.62 -5.24
C ILE A 278 3.07 16.30 -4.03
N TYR A 279 2.37 16.41 -2.90
CA TYR A 279 2.95 16.95 -1.67
C TYR A 279 4.22 16.19 -1.25
N TRP A 280 4.16 14.86 -1.14
CA TRP A 280 5.33 14.06 -0.78
C TRP A 280 6.42 14.09 -1.86
N TRP A 281 6.06 14.19 -3.14
CA TRP A 281 7.06 14.38 -4.20
C TRP A 281 7.88 15.65 -4.02
N ILE A 282 7.25 16.76 -3.61
CA ILE A 282 7.97 18.01 -3.30
C ILE A 282 9.00 17.77 -2.18
N LEU A 283 8.64 16.97 -1.17
CA LEU A 283 9.56 16.60 -0.08
C LEU A 283 10.70 15.69 -0.55
N ILE A 284 10.39 14.69 -1.37
CA ILE A 284 11.39 13.79 -1.96
C ILE A 284 12.36 14.59 -2.83
N TRP A 285 11.85 15.50 -3.66
CA TRP A 285 12.67 16.39 -4.48
C TRP A 285 13.55 17.31 -3.62
N ALA A 286 13.03 17.83 -2.52
CA ALA A 286 13.82 18.61 -1.58
C ALA A 286 14.96 17.78 -0.97
N MET A 287 14.72 16.51 -0.62
CA MET A 287 15.75 15.59 -0.14
C MET A 287 16.79 15.29 -1.23
N ILE A 288 16.39 15.04 -2.48
CA ILE A 288 17.31 14.82 -3.60
C ILE A 288 18.23 16.03 -3.79
N LYS A 289 17.68 17.25 -3.80
CA LYS A 289 18.48 18.48 -3.91
C LYS A 289 19.52 18.59 -2.79
N ARG A 290 19.15 18.27 -1.54
CA ARG A 290 20.09 18.25 -0.40
C ARG A 290 21.19 17.20 -0.58
N GLN A 291 20.83 15.99 -1.01
CA GLN A 291 21.82 14.93 -1.27
C GLN A 291 22.82 15.31 -2.38
N LEU A 292 22.34 15.95 -3.45
CA LEU A 292 23.21 16.41 -4.54
C LEU A 292 24.20 17.49 -4.06
N LEU A 293 23.75 18.42 -3.20
CA LEU A 293 24.62 19.43 -2.59
C LEU A 293 25.65 18.82 -1.64
N ASN A 294 25.26 17.78 -0.89
CA ASN A 294 26.09 17.13 0.13
C ASN A 294 26.94 15.95 -0.42
N ARG A 295 27.28 15.96 -1.71
CA ARG A 295 28.09 14.92 -2.40
C ARG A 295 27.52 13.50 -2.28
N GLY A 296 26.20 13.35 -2.31
CA GLY A 296 25.50 12.06 -2.33
C GLY A 296 25.23 11.44 -0.96
N LYS A 297 25.51 12.16 0.14
CA LYS A 297 25.19 11.71 1.49
C LYS A 297 23.71 11.88 1.80
N VAL A 298 23.06 10.78 2.21
CA VAL A 298 21.67 10.77 2.69
C VAL A 298 21.63 11.35 4.10
N GLU A 299 21.47 12.67 4.21
CA GLU A 299 21.18 13.32 5.50
C GLU A 299 19.74 13.05 5.96
N GLY A 300 19.47 13.37 7.23
CA GLY A 300 18.21 13.07 7.92
C GLY A 300 16.93 13.44 7.16
N ASP A 301 15.85 12.70 7.45
CA ASP A 301 14.52 12.94 6.88
C ASP A 301 14.00 14.30 7.33
N ILE A 302 13.72 15.19 6.37
CA ILE A 302 13.30 16.59 6.58
C ILE A 302 11.98 16.73 7.34
N ARG A 303 11.22 15.63 7.47
CA ARG A 303 9.95 15.55 8.18
C ARG A 303 10.11 15.17 9.65
N SER A 304 11.29 14.68 10.03
CA SER A 304 11.62 14.43 11.43
C SER A 304 11.80 15.78 12.11
N ASP A 305 11.25 15.96 13.30
CA ASP A 305 11.71 17.04 14.16
C ASP A 305 13.22 16.83 14.38
N SER A 306 13.99 17.90 14.24
CA SER A 306 15.37 17.94 14.67
C SER A 306 15.37 17.79 16.19
N GLU A 307 15.30 16.54 16.67
CA GLU A 307 15.77 16.20 18.00
C GLU A 307 17.29 16.40 17.99
N GLU A 308 17.70 17.67 18.19
CA GLU A 308 19.04 18.21 18.52
C GLU A 308 19.07 19.70 18.08
N GLU A 309 18.25 20.54 18.73
CA GLU A 309 18.70 21.90 19.04
C GLU A 309 19.08 21.86 20.52
N ASP A 310 20.36 22.15 20.80
CA ASP A 310 20.93 22.30 22.16
C ASP A 310 20.07 23.19 23.08
#